data_AF-A0A816DG88-F1
#
_entry.id   AF-A0A816DG88-F1
#
_cell.length_a   1.000
_cell.length_b   1.000
_cell.length_c   1.000
_cell.angle_alpha   90.00
_cell.angle_beta   90.00
_cell.angle_gamma   90.00
#
_symmetry.space_group_name_H-M   'P 1'
#
loop_
_entity.id
_entity.type
_entity.pdbx_description
1 polymer ?
#
loop_
_entity_poly.entity_id
_entity_poly.type
_entity_poly.pdbx_seq_one_letter_code
_entity_poly.pdbx_strand_id
1 'polypeptide(L)' 'MYGYGDKQIPGHMWLITEENFYTYMAVSGDGNCIPLTQTLYLRSPIPVIISMTITDFTPGIKDRSVFVIPDICNKT' A
#
# COMPACT_ATOMS: atom_id res chain seq x y z
N MET A 1 15.33 -2.03 -4.58
CA MET A 1 15.02 -2.09 -6.02
C MET A 1 13.70 -2.79 -6.15
N TYR A 2 12.71 -2.18 -6.77
CA TYR A 2 11.42 -2.81 -7.02
C TYR A 2 11.47 -3.41 -8.43
N GLY A 3 10.86 -4.57 -8.65
CA GLY A 3 11.01 -5.30 -9.91
C GLY A 3 10.29 -6.63 -9.92
N TYR A 4 9.95 -7.10 -11.12
CA TYR A 4 9.42 -8.45 -11.38
C TYR A 4 10.50 -9.25 -12.10
N GLY A 5 11.02 -10.30 -11.46
CA GLY A 5 12.19 -11.04 -11.95
C GLY A 5 13.44 -10.15 -12.04
N ASP A 6 14.19 -10.25 -13.15
CA ASP A 6 15.46 -9.54 -13.35
C ASP A 6 15.29 -8.06 -13.77
N LYS A 7 14.05 -7.59 -13.98
CA LYS A 7 13.78 -6.21 -14.38
C LYS A 7 13.70 -5.31 -13.17
N GLN A 8 14.69 -4.45 -13.01
CA GLN A 8 14.65 -3.35 -12.06
C GLN A 8 13.81 -2.20 -12.62
N ILE A 9 12.82 -1.74 -11.87
CA ILE A 9 12.12 -0.49 -12.16
C ILE A 9 12.61 0.59 -11.20
N PRO A 10 12.83 1.83 -11.67
CA PRO A 10 13.09 2.95 -10.78
C PRO A 10 11.87 3.14 -9.86
N GLY A 11 12.12 3.57 -8.63
CA GLY A 11 11.08 3.91 -7.67
C GLY A 11 11.26 5.33 -7.16
N HIS A 12 10.15 6.05 -7.00
CA HIS A 12 10.15 7.33 -6.29
C HIS A 12 9.63 7.12 -4.88
N MET A 13 10.31 7.72 -3.92
CA MET A 13 9.88 7.71 -2.53
C MET A 13 9.37 9.08 -2.14
N TRP A 14 8.18 9.10 -1.55
CA TRP A 14 7.53 10.29 -1.02
C TRP A 14 7.46 10.16 0.49
N LEU A 15 7.80 11.25 1.18
CA LEU A 15 7.55 11.40 2.61
C LEU A 15 6.39 12.37 2.78
N ILE A 16 5.32 11.90 3.41
CA ILE A 16 4.17 12.71 3.79
C ILE A 16 4.20 12.83 5.31
N THR A 17 4.15 14.06 5.80
CA THR A 17 4.19 14.36 7.24
C THR A 17 2.94 15.09 7.64
N GLU A 18 2.25 14.55 8.63
CA GLU A 18 1.10 15.16 9.29
C GLU A 18 1.40 15.33 10.78
N GLU A 19 0.53 16.02 11.50
CA GLU A 19 0.72 16.31 12.94
C GLU A 19 0.97 15.04 13.76
N ASN A 20 0.18 13.99 13.51
CA ASN A 20 0.18 12.76 14.32
C ASN A 20 0.86 11.57 13.64
N PHE A 21 1.34 11.72 12.41
CA PHE A 21 2.01 10.63 11.72
C PHE A 21 2.95 11.11 10.62
N TYR A 22 3.84 10.23 10.18
CA TYR A 22 4.49 10.37 8.88
C TYR A 22 4.40 9.06 8.13
N THR A 23 4.30 9.13 6.81
CA THR A 23 4.28 7.95 5.96
C THR A 23 5.30 8.09 4.85
N TYR A 24 6.03 7.00 4.61
CA TYR A 24 6.79 6.82 3.37
C TYR A 24 5.91 6.05 2.40
N MET A 25 5.90 6.47 1.15
CA MET A 25 5.27 5.74 0.05
C MET A 25 6.26 5.62 -1.09
N ALA A 26 6.51 4.41 -1.57
CA ALA A 26 7.23 4.21 -2.81
C ALA A 26 6.25 3.85 -3.93
N VAL A 27 6.45 4.48 -5.08
CA VAL A 27 5.69 4.22 -6.32
C VAL A 27 6.64 3.98 -7.48
N SER A 28 6.16 3.31 -8.53
CA SER A 28 6.94 3.08 -9.75
C SER A 28 7.30 4.40 -10.45
N GLY A 29 8.54 4.49 -10.92
CA GLY A 29 9.09 5.65 -11.65
C GLY A 29 9.07 5.52 -13.16
N ASP A 30 8.30 4.58 -13.68
CA ASP A 30 8.06 4.37 -15.11
C ASP A 30 6.90 5.24 -15.66
N GLY A 31 6.38 6.16 -14.85
CA GLY A 31 5.24 7.02 -15.19
C GLY A 31 3.87 6.43 -14.88
N ASN A 32 3.79 5.15 -14.49
CA ASN A 32 2.51 4.49 -14.14
C ASN A 32 2.09 4.70 -12.68
N CYS A 33 2.99 5.21 -11.83
CA CYS A 33 2.73 5.51 -10.41
C CYS A 33 2.13 4.33 -9.63
N ILE A 34 2.54 3.09 -9.95
CA ILE A 34 2.06 1.88 -9.28
C ILE A 34 2.59 1.85 -7.85
N PRO A 35 1.74 1.64 -6.83
CA PRO A 35 2.20 1.59 -5.44
C PRO A 35 3.05 0.32 -5.18
N LEU A 36 4.17 0.48 -4.48
CA LEU A 36 5.16 -0.58 -4.25
C LEU A 36 5.32 -0.90 -2.76
N THR A 37 5.49 0.12 -1.93
CA THR A 37 5.49 -0.02 -0.47
C THR A 37 4.85 1.20 0.18
N GLN A 38 4.28 0.99 1.34
CA GLN A 38 3.83 2.05 2.23
C GLN A 38 4.24 1.72 3.65
N THR A 39 4.89 2.67 4.31
CA THR A 39 5.23 2.57 5.73
C THR A 39 4.65 3.76 6.48
N LEU A 40 3.75 3.48 7.41
CA LEU A 40 3.12 4.46 8.30
C LEU A 40 3.77 4.41 9.68
N TYR A 41 4.10 5.59 10.19
CA TYR A 41 4.62 5.80 11.54
C TYR A 41 3.66 6.71 12.30
N LEU A 42 2.97 6.18 13.30
CA LEU A 42 2.10 6.95 14.17
C LEU A 42 2.89 7.53 15.34
N ARG A 43 2.81 8.86 15.52
CA ARG A 43 3.36 9.58 16.67
C ARG A 43 2.41 9.39 17.85
N SER A 44 2.53 8.26 18.52
CA SER A 44 1.78 7.93 19.73
C SER A 44 2.75 7.70 20.90
N PRO A 45 2.30 7.80 22.17
CA PRO A 45 3.12 7.47 23.34
C PRO A 45 3.78 6.08 23.23
N ILE A 46 3.14 5.17 22.49
CA ILE A 46 3.71 3.90 22.05
C ILE A 46 3.87 3.99 20.52
N PRO A 47 5.09 4.13 19.97
CA PRO A 47 5.29 4.22 18.54
C PRO A 47 4.72 2.99 17.82
N VAL A 48 3.86 3.22 16.83
CA VAL A 48 3.31 2.16 15.98
C VAL A 48 3.87 2.34 14.58
N ILE A 49 4.44 1.28 14.03
CA ILE A 49 4.99 1.23 12.68
C ILE A 49 4.27 0.12 11.93
N ILE A 50 3.66 0.47 10.80
CA ILE A 50 3.01 -0.48 9.90
C ILE A 50 3.69 -0.35 8.55
N SER A 51 4.24 -1.45 8.03
CA SER A 51 4.82 -1.50 6.69
C SER A 51 4.11 -2.55 5.85
N MET A 52 3.77 -2.17 4.63
CA MET A 52 3.05 -2.97 3.65
C MET A 52 3.84 -2.96 2.35
N THR A 53 4.09 -4.14 1.79
CA THR A 53 4.59 -4.30 0.42
C THR A 53 3.45 -4.73 -0.47
N ILE A 54 3.35 -4.16 -1.67
CA ILE A 54 2.30 -4.45 -2.64
C ILE A 54 2.94 -5.19 -3.81
N THR A 55 2.42 -6.37 -4.11
CA THR A 55 2.84 -7.20 -5.25
C THR A 55 1.62 -7.56 -6.10
N ASP A 56 1.88 -8.03 -7.33
CA ASP A 56 0.84 -8.55 -8.24
C ASP A 56 -0.30 -7.55 -8.53
N PHE A 57 0.04 -6.27 -8.55
CA PHE A 57 -0.91 -5.19 -8.81
C PHE A 57 -1.56 -5.35 -10.18
N THR A 58 -2.89 -5.42 -10.19
CA THR A 58 -3.71 -5.37 -11.40
C THR A 58 -4.69 -4.21 -11.28
N PRO A 59 -4.73 -3.26 -12.24
CA PRO A 59 -5.70 -2.18 -12.22
C PRO A 59 -7.15 -2.68 -12.25
N GLY A 60 -8.01 -2.05 -11.45
CA GLY A 60 -9.44 -2.37 -11.38
C GLY A 60 -9.76 -3.57 -10.46
N ILE A 61 -11.02 -4.00 -10.51
CA ILE A 61 -11.55 -5.10 -9.70
C ILE A 61 -12.16 -6.13 -10.65
N LYS A 62 -11.65 -7.36 -10.64
CA LYS A 62 -12.14 -8.44 -11.50
C LYS A 62 -13.53 -8.92 -11.11
N ASP A 63 -13.75 -9.13 -9.82
CA ASP A 63 -15.04 -9.56 -9.26
C ASP A 63 -15.44 -8.63 -8.11
N ARG A 64 -16.57 -7.94 -8.25
CA ARG A 64 -17.08 -7.01 -7.23
C ARG A 64 -17.77 -7.72 -6.07
N SER A 65 -18.09 -9.01 -6.20
CA SER A 65 -18.72 -9.80 -5.14
C SER A 65 -17.84 -9.92 -3.89
N VAL A 66 -16.53 -9.73 -4.02
CA VAL A 66 -15.56 -9.71 -2.90
C VAL A 66 -15.87 -8.63 -1.86
N PHE A 67 -16.67 -7.61 -2.22
CA PHE A 67 -17.13 -6.57 -1.30
C PHE A 67 -18.52 -6.83 -0.71
N VAL A 68 -19.21 -7.89 -1.12
CA VAL A 68 -20.47 -8.31 -0.52
C VAL A 68 -20.17 -9.03 0.79
N ILE A 69 -20.68 -8.49 1.89
CA ILE A 69 -20.50 -9.08 3.22
C ILE A 69 -21.26 -10.41 3.27
N PRO A 70 -20.60 -11.54 3.58
CA PRO A 70 -21.26 -12.84 3.64
C PRO A 70 -22.33 -12.90 4.74
N ASP A 71 -23.40 -13.66 4.53
CA ASP A 71 -24.50 -13.77 5.51
C ASP A 71 -24.06 -14.31 6.88
N ILE A 72 -23.00 -15.12 6.94
CA ILE A 72 -22.42 -15.58 8.21
C ILE A 72 -21.89 -14.43 9.10
N CYS A 73 -21.56 -13.29 8.49
CA CYS A 73 -21.16 -12.07 9.19
C CYS A 73 -22.37 -11.27 9.71
N ASN A 74 -23.57 -11.51 9.19
CA ASN A 74 -24.82 -10.95 9.70
C ASN A 74 -25.28 -11.75 10.92
N LYS A 75 -24.59 -11.58 12.05
CA LYS A 75 -25.06 -12.06 13.35
C LYS A 75 -26.30 -11.24 13.73
N THR A 76 -27.47 -11.84 13.53
CA THR A 76 -28.70 -11.47 14.25
C THR A 76 -28.74 -12.21 15.58
#